data_AF-A0A837G5Q5-F1
#
_entry.id   AF-A0A837G5Q5-F1
#
_cell.length_a   1.000
_cell.length_b   1.000
_cell.length_c   1.000
_cell.angle_alpha   90.00
_cell.angle_beta   90.00
_cell.angle_gamma   90.00
#
_symmetry.space_group_name_H-M   'P 1'
#
loop_
_entity.id
_entity.type
_entity.pdbx_description
1 polymer ?
#
loop_
_entity_poly.entity_id
_entity_poly.type
_entity_poly.pdbx_seq_one_letter_code
_entity_poly.pdbx_strand_id
1 'polypeptide(L)'
;MKKHWLGLLAVLLSSTGYTKVAPVSDWQCGMMKKQGVLSEGAPVGCDRLSKVDFDFVTFDGQTKQGSMIVFDVVAPSVEQIFTELHKRQFPLHSARLMREFKGDDNASMAANNSSAFNARPITGGSSWSKHAYGVAIDINPVQNPFLEFGPDGKITVKPIQSVENYINRTRFRARNEIERQGMAEEVTELFAHYGFLIWGGDWNTPIDTQHFEVGSRQFIEKLLTKPKPDAMEAFNQYVTSYRHCFEQNEVEGSEKARAMCAYKTVQAF
;
A
#
# COMPACT_ATOMS: atom_id res chain seq x y z
N MET A 1 -44.81 16.34 40.43
CA MET A 1 -43.60 16.83 39.75
C MET A 1 -43.14 15.79 38.74
N LYS A 2 -43.49 15.93 37.46
CA LYS A 2 -43.06 15.02 36.38
C LYS A 2 -41.79 15.60 35.74
N LYS A 3 -40.65 14.91 35.87
CA LYS A 3 -39.41 15.27 35.17
C LYS A 3 -39.46 14.65 33.78
N HIS A 4 -39.53 15.50 32.75
CA HIS A 4 -39.32 15.11 31.37
C HIS A 4 -37.82 14.97 31.11
N TRP A 5 -37.37 13.78 30.71
CA TRP A 5 -36.05 13.58 30.12
C TRP A 5 -36.15 13.92 28.64
N LEU A 6 -35.52 15.03 28.23
CA LEU A 6 -35.21 15.25 26.83
C LEU A 6 -33.98 14.41 26.47
N GLY A 7 -34.17 13.37 25.66
CA GLY A 7 -33.08 12.69 24.99
C GLY A 7 -32.54 13.59 23.88
N LEU A 8 -31.27 13.99 23.97
CA LEU A 8 -30.56 14.57 22.84
C LEU A 8 -30.33 13.46 21.80
N LEU A 9 -30.98 13.56 20.65
CA LEU A 9 -30.60 12.83 19.45
C LEU A 9 -29.29 13.45 18.93
N ALA A 10 -28.16 12.77 19.13
CA ALA A 10 -26.92 13.13 18.46
C ALA A 10 -27.02 12.69 17.00
N VAL A 11 -27.15 13.65 16.08
CA VAL A 11 -27.05 13.40 14.64
C VAL A 11 -25.57 13.19 14.33
N LEU A 12 -25.17 11.93 14.12
CA LEU A 12 -23.87 11.58 13.56
C LEU A 12 -23.85 12.02 12.09
N LEU A 13 -23.27 13.19 11.82
CA LEU A 13 -22.88 13.59 10.46
C LEU A 13 -21.77 12.64 10.00
N SER A 14 -22.12 11.64 9.21
CA SER A 14 -21.13 10.81 8.51
C SER A 14 -20.40 11.71 7.52
N SER A 15 -19.17 12.11 7.84
CA SER A 15 -18.28 12.74 6.88
C SER A 15 -17.99 11.73 5.77
N THR A 16 -18.56 11.94 4.59
CA THR A 16 -18.16 11.19 3.39
C THR A 16 -16.69 11.53 3.14
N GLY A 17 -15.80 10.58 3.39
CA GLY A 17 -14.36 10.77 3.16
C GLY A 17 -14.09 11.19 1.72
N TYR A 18 -13.16 12.11 1.52
CA TYR A 18 -12.76 12.59 0.20
C TYR A 18 -11.78 11.60 -0.43
N THR A 19 -12.14 11.08 -1.60
CA THR A 19 -11.23 10.39 -2.50
C THR A 19 -11.40 10.87 -3.94
N LYS A 20 -10.29 10.94 -4.68
CA LYS A 20 -10.29 11.40 -6.07
C LYS A 20 -9.15 10.79 -6.87
N VAL A 21 -9.48 10.18 -8.00
CA VAL A 21 -8.52 9.75 -9.02
C VAL A 21 -8.46 10.77 -10.16
N ALA A 22 -7.26 11.14 -10.59
CA ALA A 22 -7.05 12.00 -11.76
C ALA A 22 -5.78 11.60 -12.54
N PRO A 23 -5.74 11.76 -13.87
CA PRO A 23 -4.50 11.62 -14.63
C PRO A 23 -3.39 12.53 -14.11
N VAL A 24 -2.13 12.09 -14.25
CA VAL A 24 -0.98 12.96 -13.98
C VAL A 24 -0.93 14.09 -15.00
N SER A 25 -0.99 15.34 -14.55
CA SER A 25 -0.83 16.53 -15.40
C SER A 25 0.61 16.69 -15.90
N ASP A 26 0.79 17.46 -16.98
CA ASP A 26 2.12 17.78 -17.53
C ASP A 26 3.04 18.42 -16.48
N TRP A 27 2.50 19.31 -15.64
CA TRP A 27 3.27 19.92 -14.56
C TRP A 27 3.72 18.88 -13.52
N GLN A 28 2.83 17.98 -13.11
CA GLN A 28 3.20 16.89 -12.19
C GLN A 28 4.25 15.97 -12.81
N CYS A 29 4.09 15.62 -14.09
CA CYS A 29 5.05 14.83 -14.85
C CYS A 29 6.44 15.49 -14.89
N GLY A 30 6.49 16.77 -15.24
CA GLY A 30 7.73 17.55 -15.25
C GLY A 30 8.39 17.61 -13.87
N MET A 31 7.59 17.75 -12.81
CA MET A 31 8.09 17.73 -11.43
C MET A 31 8.63 16.36 -11.01
N MET A 32 7.97 15.25 -11.40
CA MET A 32 8.49 13.90 -11.11
C MET A 32 9.84 13.66 -11.79
N LYS A 33 10.00 14.09 -13.05
CA LYS A 33 11.29 14.01 -13.76
C LYS A 33 12.36 14.87 -13.08
N LYS A 34 12.04 16.13 -12.80
CA LYS A 34 12.96 17.08 -12.14
C LYS A 34 13.42 16.61 -10.76
N GLN A 35 12.56 15.92 -10.03
CA GLN A 35 12.83 15.44 -8.67
C GLN A 35 13.28 13.97 -8.63
N GLY A 36 13.64 13.35 -9.77
CA GLY A 36 14.17 11.98 -9.80
C GLY A 36 13.17 10.87 -9.47
N VAL A 37 11.87 11.18 -9.38
CA VAL A 37 10.80 10.18 -9.14
C VAL A 37 10.48 9.40 -10.42
N LEU A 38 10.61 10.05 -11.58
CA LEU A 38 10.48 9.43 -12.89
C LEU A 38 11.80 9.57 -13.64
N SER A 39 12.66 8.57 -13.50
CA SER A 39 13.97 8.50 -14.13
C SER A 39 13.87 8.10 -15.60
N GLU A 40 14.93 8.37 -16.36
CA GLU A 40 15.03 7.93 -17.75
C GLU A 40 15.04 6.38 -17.84
N GLY A 41 14.34 5.83 -18.84
CA GLY A 41 14.20 4.38 -19.00
C GLY A 41 13.21 3.72 -18.03
N ALA A 42 12.48 4.50 -17.23
CA ALA A 42 11.40 3.97 -16.40
C ALA A 42 10.38 3.18 -17.25
N PRO A 43 9.86 2.05 -16.73
CA PRO A 43 9.01 1.15 -17.51
C PRO A 43 7.60 1.73 -17.77
N VAL A 44 7.23 2.83 -17.10
CA VAL A 44 5.90 3.45 -17.19
C VAL A 44 6.02 4.95 -17.40
N GLY A 45 5.31 5.45 -18.42
CA GLY A 45 5.19 6.88 -18.72
C GLY A 45 4.11 7.57 -17.90
N CYS A 46 4.17 8.91 -17.82
CA CYS A 46 3.19 9.72 -17.09
C CYS A 46 1.74 9.54 -17.60
N ASP A 47 1.58 9.24 -18.89
CA ASP A 47 0.29 8.98 -19.55
C ASP A 47 -0.41 7.72 -19.00
N ARG A 48 0.36 6.81 -18.42
CA ARG A 48 -0.12 5.59 -17.76
C ARG A 48 -0.12 5.70 -16.23
N LEU A 49 0.13 6.88 -15.68
CA LEU A 49 0.07 7.13 -14.24
C LEU A 49 -1.15 7.98 -13.87
N SER A 50 -1.69 7.74 -12.69
CA SER A 50 -2.77 8.52 -12.09
C SER A 50 -2.42 8.91 -10.66
N LYS A 51 -2.85 10.11 -10.26
CA LYS A 51 -2.82 10.56 -8.87
C LYS A 51 -4.11 10.14 -8.19
N VAL A 52 -3.97 9.53 -7.01
CA VAL A 52 -5.05 9.21 -6.10
C VAL A 52 -4.90 10.11 -4.88
N ASP A 53 -5.88 10.97 -4.64
CA ASP A 53 -6.02 11.76 -3.42
C ASP A 53 -7.00 11.06 -2.48
N PHE A 54 -6.71 11.06 -1.18
CA PHE A 54 -7.56 10.42 -0.18
C PHE A 54 -7.41 11.06 1.21
N ASP A 55 -8.46 10.97 2.02
CA ASP A 55 -8.38 11.20 3.45
C ASP A 55 -7.78 9.97 4.17
N PHE A 56 -7.02 10.20 5.24
CA PHE A 56 -6.53 9.16 6.13
C PHE A 56 -6.57 9.64 7.59
N VAL A 57 -6.60 8.69 8.53
CA VAL A 57 -6.55 8.97 9.97
C VAL A 57 -5.11 8.88 10.44
N THR A 58 -4.64 9.83 11.24
CA THR A 58 -3.31 9.80 11.85
C THR A 58 -3.29 8.98 13.14
N PHE A 59 -2.10 8.65 13.66
CA PHE A 59 -1.95 7.93 14.92
C PHE A 59 -2.55 8.66 16.14
N ASP A 60 -2.72 9.97 16.08
CA ASP A 60 -3.42 10.78 17.09
C ASP A 60 -4.91 11.00 16.78
N GLY A 61 -5.45 10.28 15.79
CA GLY A 61 -6.89 10.24 15.47
C GLY A 61 -7.40 11.42 14.63
N GLN A 62 -6.51 12.22 14.04
CA GLN A 62 -6.92 13.35 13.17
C GLN A 62 -7.08 12.89 11.72
N THR A 63 -8.09 13.42 11.02
CA THR A 63 -8.19 13.24 9.57
C THR A 63 -7.25 14.20 8.84
N LYS A 64 -6.42 13.68 7.93
CA LYS A 64 -5.54 14.44 7.03
C LYS A 64 -5.70 13.97 5.59
N GLN A 65 -5.21 14.76 4.65
CA GLN A 65 -5.18 14.40 3.24
C GLN A 65 -3.82 13.87 2.83
N GLY A 66 -3.84 12.81 2.02
CA GLY A 66 -2.69 12.19 1.41
C GLY A 66 -2.86 12.04 -0.11
N SER A 67 -1.76 11.71 -0.77
CA SER A 67 -1.73 11.46 -2.20
C SER A 67 -0.76 10.35 -2.56
N MET A 68 -1.11 9.56 -3.57
CA MET A 68 -0.21 8.60 -4.21
C MET A 68 -0.25 8.75 -5.74
N ILE A 69 0.87 8.43 -6.39
CA ILE A 69 0.91 8.21 -7.84
C ILE A 69 0.99 6.70 -8.06
N VAL A 70 0.15 6.17 -8.93
CA VAL A 70 0.05 4.73 -9.22
C VAL A 70 -0.23 4.51 -10.70
N PHE A 71 -0.11 3.27 -11.15
CA PHE A 71 -0.50 2.84 -12.48
C PHE A 71 -2.01 3.09 -12.68
N ASP A 72 -2.38 3.63 -13.83
CA ASP A 72 -3.74 4.08 -14.12
C ASP A 72 -4.79 2.96 -14.02
N VAL A 73 -4.40 1.72 -14.29
CA VAL A 73 -5.23 0.52 -14.18
C VAL A 73 -5.54 0.15 -12.72
N VAL A 74 -4.59 0.36 -11.80
CA VAL A 74 -4.77 -0.01 -10.38
C VAL A 74 -5.33 1.14 -9.54
N ALA A 75 -5.36 2.36 -10.07
CA ALA A 75 -5.82 3.55 -9.36
C ALA A 75 -7.21 3.40 -8.70
N PRO A 76 -8.23 2.77 -9.33
CA PRO A 76 -9.51 2.52 -8.67
C PRO A 76 -9.39 1.58 -7.45
N SER A 77 -8.58 0.53 -7.53
CA SER A 77 -8.31 -0.34 -6.39
C SER A 77 -7.64 0.40 -5.24
N VAL A 78 -6.68 1.27 -5.54
CA VAL A 78 -5.96 2.06 -4.55
C VAL A 78 -6.89 3.06 -3.86
N GLU A 79 -7.75 3.73 -4.62
CA GLU A 79 -8.81 4.58 -4.06
C GLU A 79 -9.69 3.83 -3.05
N GLN A 80 -10.11 2.61 -3.39
CA GLN A 80 -10.93 1.80 -2.50
C GLN A 80 -10.17 1.33 -1.26
N ILE A 81 -8.90 0.93 -1.40
CA ILE A 81 -8.04 0.58 -0.25
C ILE A 81 -8.00 1.74 0.75
N PHE A 82 -7.64 2.95 0.32
CA PHE A 82 -7.53 4.08 1.25
C PHE A 82 -8.87 4.56 1.78
N THR A 83 -9.96 4.43 1.00
CA THR A 83 -11.33 4.63 1.49
C THR A 83 -11.64 3.69 2.67
N GLU A 84 -11.35 2.41 2.52
CA GLU A 84 -11.59 1.41 3.56
C GLU A 84 -10.65 1.57 4.76
N LEU A 85 -9.38 1.93 4.54
CA LEU A 85 -8.46 2.27 5.64
C LEU A 85 -8.99 3.44 6.48
N HIS A 86 -9.46 4.50 5.83
CA HIS A 86 -10.05 5.64 6.53
C HIS A 86 -11.31 5.24 7.31
N LYS A 87 -12.22 4.44 6.73
CA LYS A 87 -13.41 3.92 7.42
C LYS A 87 -13.07 3.06 8.63
N ARG A 88 -12.00 2.26 8.54
CA ARG A 88 -11.48 1.42 9.63
C ARG A 88 -10.69 2.22 10.68
N GLN A 89 -10.50 3.52 10.47
CA GLN A 89 -9.62 4.37 11.28
C GLN A 89 -8.20 3.80 11.40
N PHE A 90 -7.72 3.09 10.35
CA PHE A 90 -6.36 2.58 10.33
C PHE A 90 -5.38 3.76 10.26
N PRO A 91 -4.46 3.91 11.24
CA PRO A 91 -3.64 5.09 11.30
C PRO A 91 -2.50 5.02 10.27
N LEU A 92 -2.32 6.11 9.53
CA LEU A 92 -1.13 6.36 8.72
C LEU A 92 -0.35 7.54 9.30
N HIS A 93 0.97 7.48 9.26
CA HIS A 93 1.78 8.62 9.72
C HIS A 93 1.78 9.76 8.69
N SER A 94 2.04 9.44 7.43
CA SER A 94 1.90 10.36 6.30
C SER A 94 1.73 9.62 4.98
N ALA A 95 1.20 10.30 3.97
CA ALA A 95 1.10 9.82 2.58
C ALA A 95 1.36 10.99 1.62
N ARG A 96 2.63 11.36 1.50
CA ARG A 96 3.15 12.48 0.70
C ARG A 96 3.79 11.93 -0.57
N LEU A 97 3.75 12.73 -1.63
CA LEU A 97 4.29 12.33 -2.92
C LEU A 97 5.83 12.21 -2.87
N MET A 98 6.40 11.20 -3.54
CA MET A 98 7.85 10.96 -3.56
C MET A 98 8.70 12.14 -4.06
N ARG A 99 8.10 13.07 -4.81
CA ARG A 99 8.76 14.31 -5.25
C ARG A 99 9.19 15.21 -4.09
N GLU A 100 8.51 15.11 -2.94
CA GLU A 100 8.83 15.86 -1.72
C GLU A 100 10.10 15.33 -1.04
N PHE A 101 10.48 14.10 -1.37
CA PHE A 101 11.71 13.42 -0.94
C PHE A 101 12.74 13.33 -2.08
N LYS A 102 12.52 14.02 -3.21
CA LYS A 102 13.40 13.98 -4.38
C LYS A 102 13.67 12.55 -4.89
N GLY A 103 12.66 11.67 -4.80
CA GLY A 103 12.78 10.26 -5.19
C GLY A 103 13.62 9.41 -4.23
N ASP A 104 14.13 9.98 -3.13
CA ASP A 104 14.92 9.26 -2.13
C ASP A 104 14.01 8.41 -1.23
N ASP A 105 14.09 7.10 -1.46
CA ASP A 105 13.36 6.06 -0.75
C ASP A 105 13.70 6.02 0.74
N ASN A 106 14.99 6.17 1.08
CA ASN A 106 15.43 6.15 2.48
C ASN A 106 14.94 7.40 3.22
N ALA A 107 14.94 8.57 2.56
CA ALA A 107 14.39 9.79 3.14
C ALA A 107 12.88 9.69 3.38
N SER A 108 12.13 9.08 2.45
CA SER A 108 10.70 8.80 2.60
C SER A 108 10.43 7.83 3.78
N MET A 109 11.17 6.72 3.84
CA MET A 109 11.05 5.75 4.94
C MET A 109 11.42 6.35 6.30
N ALA A 110 12.49 7.15 6.38
CA ALA A 110 12.91 7.82 7.61
C ALA A 110 11.86 8.84 8.09
N ALA A 111 11.08 9.42 7.18
CA ALA A 111 9.94 10.29 7.48
C ALA A 111 8.64 9.51 7.76
N ASN A 112 8.70 8.18 7.83
CA ASN A 112 7.57 7.28 8.01
C ASN A 112 6.43 7.57 7.01
N ASN A 113 6.81 7.75 5.74
CA ASN A 113 5.88 8.08 4.68
C ASN A 113 5.39 6.83 3.95
N SER A 114 4.08 6.64 3.93
CA SER A 114 3.45 5.65 3.05
C SER A 114 3.55 6.15 1.61
N SER A 115 3.99 5.28 0.69
CA SER A 115 4.37 5.70 -0.66
C SER A 115 4.00 4.65 -1.72
N ALA A 116 4.06 5.04 -2.99
CA ALA A 116 3.77 4.17 -4.12
C ALA A 116 4.79 4.38 -5.25
N PHE A 117 4.43 5.05 -6.35
CA PHE A 117 5.33 5.18 -7.51
C PHE A 117 6.67 5.87 -7.17
N ASN A 118 7.76 5.18 -7.53
CA ASN A 118 9.12 5.70 -7.55
C ASN A 118 9.96 4.89 -8.56
N ALA A 119 10.41 5.51 -9.65
CA ALA A 119 11.16 4.84 -10.71
C ALA A 119 12.63 4.63 -10.31
N ARG A 120 12.87 3.57 -9.53
CA ARG A 120 14.18 3.14 -9.06
C ARG A 120 14.42 1.63 -9.27
N PRO A 121 15.67 1.18 -9.34
CA PRO A 121 15.96 -0.25 -9.25
C PRO A 121 15.53 -0.83 -7.89
N ILE A 122 15.37 -2.15 -7.84
CA ILE A 122 15.23 -2.91 -6.59
C ILE A 122 16.45 -2.63 -5.71
N THR A 123 16.22 -2.56 -4.40
CA THR A 123 17.28 -2.40 -3.41
C THR A 123 18.35 -3.47 -3.58
N GLY A 124 19.60 -3.06 -3.80
CA GLY A 124 20.73 -3.98 -4.00
C GLY A 124 20.81 -4.65 -5.38
N GLY A 125 19.93 -4.31 -6.33
CA GLY A 125 19.90 -4.88 -7.67
C GLY A 125 19.88 -3.85 -8.80
N SER A 126 19.84 -4.33 -10.05
CA SER A 126 19.77 -3.49 -11.26
C SER A 126 18.40 -3.53 -11.95
N SER A 127 17.54 -4.49 -11.63
CA SER A 127 16.19 -4.58 -12.22
C SER A 127 15.23 -3.60 -11.57
N TRP A 128 14.24 -3.09 -12.31
CA TRP A 128 13.24 -2.15 -11.82
C TRP A 128 12.43 -2.70 -10.64
N SER A 129 12.29 -1.91 -9.57
CA SER A 129 11.36 -2.20 -8.48
C SER A 129 9.91 -2.19 -8.97
N LYS A 130 8.99 -2.91 -8.32
CA LYS A 130 7.55 -2.81 -8.61
C LYS A 130 7.00 -1.40 -8.36
N HIS A 131 7.64 -0.61 -7.50
CA HIS A 131 7.36 0.82 -7.37
C HIS A 131 7.56 1.60 -8.68
N ALA A 132 8.51 1.19 -9.53
CA ALA A 132 8.76 1.83 -10.82
C ALA A 132 7.64 1.56 -11.84
N TYR A 133 6.77 0.57 -11.57
CA TYR A 133 5.60 0.25 -12.39
C TYR A 133 4.32 0.92 -11.85
N GLY A 134 4.36 1.54 -10.67
CA GLY A 134 3.18 2.13 -10.03
C GLY A 134 2.18 1.11 -9.49
N VAL A 135 2.63 -0.12 -9.23
CA VAL A 135 1.80 -1.26 -8.79
C VAL A 135 2.23 -1.81 -7.43
N ALA A 136 3.00 -1.03 -6.68
CA ALA A 136 3.40 -1.34 -5.32
C ALA A 136 3.09 -0.16 -4.38
N ILE A 137 2.80 -0.48 -3.12
CA ILE A 137 2.49 0.46 -2.06
C ILE A 137 3.25 0.02 -0.81
N ASP A 138 3.96 0.96 -0.20
CA ASP A 138 4.55 0.81 1.13
C ASP A 138 3.71 1.60 2.14
N ILE A 139 3.42 1.02 3.31
CA ILE A 139 2.69 1.70 4.39
C ILE A 139 3.46 1.75 5.71
N ASN A 140 3.44 2.90 6.35
CA ASN A 140 4.03 3.13 7.68
C ASN A 140 5.40 2.45 7.89
N PRO A 141 6.45 2.83 7.15
CA PRO A 141 7.76 2.16 7.19
C PRO A 141 8.32 1.94 8.61
N VAL A 142 8.08 2.86 9.56
CA VAL A 142 8.51 2.69 10.96
C VAL A 142 7.77 1.55 11.64
N GLN A 143 6.45 1.44 11.44
CA GLN A 143 5.65 0.34 11.97
C GLN A 143 5.93 -0.98 11.25
N ASN A 144 6.31 -0.91 9.97
CA ASN A 144 6.45 -2.06 9.07
C ASN A 144 7.84 -2.09 8.42
N PRO A 145 8.88 -2.51 9.16
CA PRO A 145 10.24 -2.44 8.68
C PRO A 145 10.54 -3.41 7.52
N PHE A 146 11.54 -3.02 6.75
CA PHE A 146 12.34 -3.86 5.88
C PHE A 146 13.52 -4.46 6.66
N LEU A 147 13.68 -5.78 6.58
CA LEU A 147 14.71 -6.57 7.25
C LEU A 147 15.55 -7.32 6.20
N GLU A 148 16.83 -6.96 6.12
CA GLU A 148 17.80 -7.61 5.24
C GLU A 148 18.79 -8.43 6.06
N PHE A 149 18.98 -9.69 5.65
CA PHE A 149 19.83 -10.65 6.35
C PHE A 149 21.17 -10.76 5.64
N GLY A 150 22.23 -10.29 6.31
CA GLY A 150 23.60 -10.38 5.82
C GLY A 150 24.16 -11.81 5.92
N PRO A 151 25.18 -12.15 5.12
CA PRO A 151 25.82 -13.47 5.14
C PRO A 151 26.55 -13.76 6.47
N ASP A 152 26.81 -12.74 7.29
CA ASP A 152 27.39 -12.85 8.64
C ASP A 152 26.33 -13.00 9.75
N GLY A 153 25.05 -13.14 9.39
CA GLY A 153 23.93 -13.24 10.31
C GLY A 153 23.47 -11.90 10.90
N LYS A 154 24.07 -10.77 10.49
CA LYS A 154 23.57 -9.45 10.90
C LYS A 154 22.28 -9.11 10.16
N ILE A 155 21.34 -8.51 10.89
CA ILE A 155 20.09 -8.02 10.32
C ILE A 155 20.18 -6.51 10.19
N THR A 156 20.08 -6.01 8.97
CA THR A 156 19.92 -4.58 8.69
C THR A 156 18.43 -4.25 8.72
N VAL A 157 18.06 -3.29 9.55
CA VAL A 157 16.67 -2.83 9.72
C VAL A 157 16.51 -1.45 9.10
N LYS A 158 15.51 -1.29 8.24
CA LYS A 158 15.12 0.00 7.68
C LYS A 158 13.62 0.25 7.87
N PRO A 159 13.22 1.44 8.34
CA PRO A 159 14.06 2.50 8.89
C PRO A 159 14.57 2.13 10.30
N ILE A 160 15.67 2.75 10.77
CA ILE A 160 16.32 2.37 12.04
C ILE A 160 15.41 2.55 13.26
N GLN A 161 14.46 3.47 13.18
CA GLN A 161 13.45 3.75 14.21
C GLN A 161 12.58 2.53 14.55
N SER A 162 12.50 1.54 13.65
CA SER A 162 11.70 0.33 13.87
C SER A 162 12.32 -0.64 14.87
N VAL A 163 13.63 -0.57 15.11
CA VAL A 163 14.40 -1.58 15.87
C VAL A 163 13.82 -1.80 17.27
N GLU A 164 13.44 -0.73 17.96
CA GLU A 164 13.03 -0.82 19.37
C GLU A 164 11.60 -1.35 19.55
N ASN A 165 10.71 -1.12 18.57
CA ASN A 165 9.27 -1.28 18.77
C ASN A 165 8.59 -2.26 17.82
N TYR A 166 9.12 -2.42 16.60
CA TYR A 166 8.38 -2.99 15.48
C TYR A 166 8.99 -4.26 14.86
N ILE A 167 10.17 -4.70 15.32
CA ILE A 167 10.77 -5.98 14.90
C ILE A 167 9.90 -7.17 15.30
N ASN A 168 9.53 -7.25 16.58
CA ASN A 168 8.55 -8.24 16.99
C ASN A 168 7.20 -7.88 16.33
N ARG A 169 6.55 -8.85 15.69
CA ARG A 169 5.30 -8.64 14.90
C ARG A 169 4.01 -8.93 15.67
N THR A 170 4.08 -9.37 16.92
CA THR A 170 2.89 -9.63 17.77
C THR A 170 2.09 -8.34 18.02
N ARG A 171 0.86 -8.26 17.51
CA ARG A 171 -0.04 -7.08 17.66
C ARG A 171 -0.39 -6.83 19.12
N PHE A 172 -0.83 -7.86 19.84
CA PHE A 172 -1.28 -7.73 21.23
C PHE A 172 -0.18 -8.12 22.23
N ARG A 173 0.17 -7.25 23.18
CA ARG A 173 1.31 -7.45 24.09
C ARG A 173 0.98 -7.19 25.56
N ALA A 174 1.25 -8.17 26.41
CA ALA A 174 0.93 -8.12 27.84
C ALA A 174 1.91 -7.29 28.71
N ARG A 175 2.88 -6.57 28.13
CA ARG A 175 3.89 -5.77 28.87
C ARG A 175 3.84 -4.26 28.63
N ASN A 176 3.17 -3.79 27.58
CA ASN A 176 3.07 -2.37 27.20
C ASN A 176 1.59 -2.05 26.84
N GLU A 177 1.33 -1.04 26.01
CA GLU A 177 0.05 -0.87 25.30
C GLU A 177 -0.44 -2.24 24.81
N ILE A 178 -1.70 -2.55 25.14
CA ILE A 178 -2.29 -3.87 24.88
C ILE A 178 -2.25 -4.21 23.40
N GLU A 179 -2.31 -3.21 22.54
CA GLU A 179 -2.43 -3.33 21.09
C GLU A 179 -1.54 -2.32 20.38
N ARG A 180 -0.81 -2.78 19.35
CA ARG A 180 -0.10 -1.91 18.42
C ARG A 180 -0.94 -1.64 17.18
N GLN A 181 -0.94 -0.40 16.73
CA GLN A 181 -1.69 0.04 15.57
C GLN A 181 -0.78 0.35 14.37
N GLY A 182 -1.37 0.43 13.19
CA GLY A 182 -0.68 0.83 11.95
C GLY A 182 0.19 -0.28 11.35
N MET A 183 -0.03 -1.52 11.81
CA MET A 183 0.72 -2.71 11.41
C MET A 183 0.11 -3.29 10.12
N ALA A 184 0.95 -3.68 9.16
CA ALA A 184 0.53 -4.16 7.86
C ALA A 184 -0.31 -5.45 7.93
N GLU A 185 -0.05 -6.30 8.93
CA GLU A 185 -0.81 -7.54 9.21
C GLU A 185 -2.32 -7.29 9.31
N GLU A 186 -2.73 -6.14 9.83
CA GLU A 186 -4.13 -5.76 10.01
C GLU A 186 -4.88 -5.51 8.69
N VAL A 187 -4.15 -5.30 7.60
CA VAL A 187 -4.68 -4.84 6.31
C VAL A 187 -4.28 -5.73 5.14
N THR A 188 -3.57 -6.83 5.37
CA THR A 188 -3.13 -7.75 4.31
C THR A 188 -4.28 -8.25 3.44
N GLU A 189 -5.39 -8.64 4.05
CA GLU A 189 -6.59 -9.10 3.35
C GLU A 189 -7.25 -7.98 2.55
N LEU A 190 -7.26 -6.74 3.07
CA LEU A 190 -7.81 -5.58 2.37
C LEU A 190 -7.02 -5.33 1.08
N PHE A 191 -5.69 -5.29 1.17
CA PHE A 191 -4.83 -5.12 0.01
C PHE A 191 -5.02 -6.25 -1.02
N ALA A 192 -5.06 -7.50 -0.55
CA ALA A 192 -5.29 -8.65 -1.42
C ALA A 192 -6.68 -8.60 -2.09
N HIS A 193 -7.72 -8.22 -1.35
CA HIS A 193 -9.08 -8.04 -1.89
C HIS A 193 -9.14 -7.05 -3.05
N TYR A 194 -8.22 -6.08 -3.12
CA TYR A 194 -8.14 -5.09 -4.19
C TYR A 194 -7.00 -5.35 -5.21
N GLY A 195 -6.39 -6.55 -5.19
CA GLY A 195 -5.44 -7.00 -6.20
C GLY A 195 -3.96 -6.82 -5.85
N PHE A 196 -3.63 -6.39 -4.64
CA PHE A 196 -2.25 -6.41 -4.15
C PHE A 196 -2.00 -7.75 -3.44
N LEU A 197 -1.88 -8.81 -4.23
CA LEU A 197 -1.90 -10.19 -3.72
C LEU A 197 -0.57 -10.62 -3.07
N ILE A 198 0.53 -9.93 -3.34
CA ILE A 198 1.83 -10.24 -2.75
C ILE A 198 2.12 -9.22 -1.67
N TRP A 199 2.39 -9.71 -0.46
CA TRP A 199 2.84 -8.91 0.68
C TRP A 199 4.28 -9.30 1.03
N GLY A 200 5.16 -8.32 1.16
CA GLY A 200 6.58 -8.55 1.43
C GLY A 200 6.87 -9.14 2.81
N GLY A 201 5.90 -9.11 3.72
CA GLY A 201 5.95 -9.84 4.99
C GLY A 201 5.88 -11.37 4.84
N ASP A 202 5.41 -11.88 3.70
CA ASP A 202 5.36 -13.32 3.41
C ASP A 202 6.69 -13.88 2.89
N TRP A 203 7.69 -13.02 2.63
CA TRP A 203 8.99 -13.43 2.08
C TRP A 203 9.92 -14.00 3.15
N ASN A 204 10.84 -14.86 2.74
CA ASN A 204 11.89 -15.37 3.63
C ASN A 204 13.08 -14.40 3.75
N THR A 205 13.49 -13.77 2.63
CA THR A 205 14.59 -12.79 2.60
C THR A 205 14.54 -11.94 1.32
N PRO A 206 14.70 -10.61 1.42
CA PRO A 206 14.50 -9.82 2.63
C PRO A 206 13.03 -9.95 3.11
N ILE A 207 12.75 -9.60 4.36
CA ILE A 207 11.37 -9.46 4.84
C ILE A 207 10.98 -7.99 4.71
N ASP A 208 9.92 -7.68 3.96
CA ASP A 208 9.51 -6.30 3.68
C ASP A 208 8.06 -6.04 4.09
N THR A 209 7.84 -5.87 5.40
CA THR A 209 6.46 -5.84 5.94
C THR A 209 5.65 -4.61 5.52
N GLN A 210 6.29 -3.52 5.08
CA GLN A 210 5.58 -2.35 4.54
C GLN A 210 4.99 -2.62 3.16
N HIS A 211 5.53 -3.61 2.43
CA HIS A 211 5.40 -3.67 0.98
C HIS A 211 4.25 -4.54 0.49
N PHE A 212 3.41 -3.97 -0.36
CA PHE A 212 2.32 -4.65 -1.05
C PHE A 212 2.47 -4.45 -2.56
N GLU A 213 2.39 -5.51 -3.35
CA GLU A 213 2.50 -5.43 -4.81
C GLU A 213 1.47 -6.28 -5.57
N VAL A 214 1.18 -5.84 -6.79
CA VAL A 214 0.43 -6.63 -7.76
C VAL A 214 1.33 -7.72 -8.35
N GLY A 215 0.87 -8.96 -8.27
CA GLY A 215 1.15 -10.06 -9.19
C GLY A 215 2.59 -10.32 -9.64
N SER A 216 2.71 -11.11 -10.70
CA SER A 216 3.99 -11.39 -11.36
C SER A 216 4.45 -10.18 -12.18
N ARG A 217 5.77 -10.02 -12.38
CA ARG A 217 6.30 -8.99 -13.28
C ARG A 217 5.78 -9.18 -14.72
N GLN A 218 5.66 -10.44 -15.16
CA GLN A 218 5.12 -10.79 -16.47
C GLN A 218 3.69 -10.28 -16.67
N PHE A 219 2.83 -10.44 -15.65
CA PHE A 219 1.46 -9.92 -15.70
C PHE A 219 1.44 -8.39 -15.84
N ILE A 220 2.23 -7.69 -15.03
CA ILE A 220 2.32 -6.22 -15.06
C ILE A 220 2.80 -5.71 -16.43
N GLU A 221 3.86 -6.32 -16.98
CA GLU A 221 4.38 -5.96 -18.30
C GLU A 221 3.31 -6.19 -19.39
N LYS A 222 2.54 -7.28 -19.29
CA LYS A 222 1.39 -7.54 -20.17
C LYS A 222 0.31 -6.47 -20.04
N LEU A 223 0.01 -5.97 -18.84
CA LEU A 223 -0.95 -4.86 -18.65
C LEU A 223 -0.44 -3.56 -19.28
N LEU A 224 0.87 -3.29 -19.22
CA LEU A 224 1.46 -2.08 -19.79
C LEU A 224 1.41 -2.02 -21.32
N THR A 225 1.52 -3.17 -21.98
CA THR A 225 1.45 -3.27 -23.45
C THR A 225 0.02 -3.14 -24.01
N LYS A 226 -1.00 -3.19 -23.14
CA LYS A 226 -2.41 -3.11 -23.53
C LYS A 226 -2.95 -1.69 -23.50
N PRO A 227 -3.91 -1.34 -24.38
CA PRO A 227 -4.77 -0.18 -24.17
C PRO A 227 -5.42 -0.22 -22.78
N LYS A 228 -5.61 0.94 -22.16
CA LYS A 228 -6.13 1.04 -20.79
C LYS A 228 -7.41 0.21 -20.55
N PRO A 229 -8.45 0.22 -21.41
CA PRO A 229 -9.65 -0.59 -21.18
C PRO A 229 -9.37 -2.10 -21.10
N ASP A 230 -8.53 -2.63 -22.00
CA ASP A 230 -8.18 -4.05 -22.03
C ASP A 230 -7.29 -4.45 -20.84
N ALA A 231 -6.42 -3.53 -20.40
CA ALA A 231 -5.61 -3.72 -19.21
C ALA A 231 -6.47 -3.71 -17.93
N MET A 232 -7.47 -2.82 -17.85
CA MET A 232 -8.44 -2.79 -16.75
C MET A 232 -9.25 -4.07 -16.69
N GLU A 233 -9.74 -4.58 -17.82
CA GLU A 233 -10.47 -5.85 -17.86
C GLU A 233 -9.60 -7.02 -17.38
N ALA A 234 -8.35 -7.12 -17.86
CA ALA A 234 -7.42 -8.15 -17.41
C ALA A 234 -7.10 -8.05 -15.90
N PHE A 235 -6.93 -6.84 -15.37
CA PHE A 235 -6.73 -6.63 -13.93
C PHE A 235 -7.98 -6.97 -13.11
N ASN A 236 -9.18 -6.64 -13.60
CA ASN A 236 -10.43 -6.99 -12.93
C ASN A 236 -10.65 -8.50 -12.87
N GLN A 237 -10.29 -9.23 -13.93
CA GLN A 237 -10.32 -10.69 -13.94
C GLN A 237 -9.34 -11.28 -12.91
N TYR A 238 -8.15 -10.70 -12.79
CA TYR A 238 -7.16 -11.06 -11.77
C TYR A 238 -7.71 -10.87 -10.35
N VAL A 239 -8.30 -9.71 -10.05
CA VAL A 239 -8.93 -9.43 -8.75
C VAL A 239 -10.11 -10.37 -8.48
N THR A 240 -10.99 -10.57 -9.47
CA THR A 240 -12.18 -11.42 -9.32
C THR A 240 -11.80 -12.88 -9.08
N SER A 241 -10.76 -13.38 -9.76
CA SER A 241 -10.24 -14.73 -9.56
C SER A 241 -9.77 -14.96 -8.13
N TYR A 242 -9.04 -13.99 -7.55
CA TYR A 242 -8.65 -14.04 -6.14
C TYR A 242 -9.86 -14.05 -5.21
N ARG A 243 -10.80 -13.11 -5.39
CA ARG A 243 -11.99 -13.00 -4.53
C ARG A 243 -12.83 -14.27 -4.53
N HIS A 244 -13.07 -14.84 -5.71
CA HIS A 244 -13.79 -16.10 -5.83
C HIS A 244 -13.09 -17.26 -5.11
N CYS A 245 -11.76 -17.35 -5.24
CA CYS A 245 -10.98 -18.34 -4.49
C CYS A 245 -11.11 -18.11 -2.98
N PHE A 246 -10.96 -16.86 -2.52
CA PHE A 246 -10.99 -16.52 -1.11
C PHE A 246 -12.33 -16.88 -0.47
N GLU A 247 -13.45 -16.45 -1.07
CA GLU A 247 -14.83 -16.74 -0.63
C GLU A 247 -15.09 -18.25 -0.45
N GLN A 248 -14.51 -19.08 -1.33
CA GLN A 248 -14.65 -20.55 -1.26
C GLN A 248 -13.82 -21.20 -0.15
N ASN A 249 -12.83 -20.49 0.39
CA ASN A 249 -11.84 -21.05 1.30
C ASN A 249 -11.77 -20.30 2.65
N GLU A 250 -12.69 -19.37 2.94
CA GLU A 250 -12.69 -18.60 4.20
C GLU A 250 -12.70 -19.50 5.45
N VAL A 251 -13.33 -20.68 5.35
CA VAL A 251 -13.39 -21.68 6.43
C VAL A 251 -12.04 -22.23 6.86
N GLU A 252 -10.99 -22.10 6.03
CA GLU A 252 -9.63 -22.53 6.31
C GLU A 252 -8.86 -21.56 7.24
N GLY A 253 -9.48 -20.43 7.58
CA GLY A 253 -8.85 -19.33 8.30
C GLY A 253 -8.27 -18.28 7.35
N SER A 254 -8.50 -17.01 7.68
CA SER A 254 -8.28 -15.89 6.76
C SER A 254 -6.86 -15.78 6.22
N GLU A 255 -5.86 -15.99 7.08
CA GLU A 255 -4.44 -15.96 6.71
C GLU A 255 -4.10 -17.04 5.67
N LYS A 256 -4.54 -18.28 5.91
CA LYS A 256 -4.30 -19.42 5.02
C LYS A 256 -5.03 -19.27 3.70
N ALA A 257 -6.31 -18.84 3.75
CA ALA A 257 -7.11 -18.58 2.56
C ALA A 257 -6.48 -17.50 1.67
N ARG A 258 -6.06 -16.38 2.27
CA ARG A 258 -5.35 -15.29 1.58
C ARG A 258 -4.11 -15.80 0.87
N ALA A 259 -3.19 -16.43 1.59
CA ALA A 259 -1.90 -16.86 1.04
C ALA A 259 -2.07 -17.88 -0.09
N MET A 260 -2.93 -18.89 0.09
CA MET A 260 -3.19 -19.91 -0.92
C MET A 260 -3.83 -19.33 -2.18
N CYS A 261 -4.85 -18.48 -2.02
CA CYS A 261 -5.54 -17.88 -3.16
C CYS A 261 -4.68 -16.85 -3.89
N ALA A 262 -3.89 -16.05 -3.16
CA ALA A 262 -2.89 -15.18 -3.76
C ALA A 262 -1.90 -15.99 -4.61
N TYR A 263 -1.32 -17.07 -4.06
CA TYR A 263 -0.40 -17.94 -4.77
C TYR A 263 -1.02 -18.51 -6.05
N LYS A 264 -2.23 -19.08 -5.95
CA LYS A 264 -2.93 -19.66 -7.09
C LYS A 264 -3.21 -18.63 -8.18
N THR A 265 -3.71 -17.45 -7.80
CA THR A 265 -4.05 -16.39 -8.75
C THR A 265 -2.80 -15.80 -9.40
N VAL A 266 -1.72 -15.56 -8.65
CA VAL A 266 -0.46 -15.02 -9.20
C VAL A 266 0.19 -15.99 -10.19
N GLN A 267 0.09 -17.30 -9.97
CA GLN A 267 0.61 -18.31 -10.92
C GLN A 267 -0.22 -18.40 -12.21
N ALA A 268 -1.50 -18.03 -12.16
CA ALA A 268 -2.41 -18.13 -13.30
C ALA A 268 -2.34 -16.91 -14.24
N PHE A 269 -1.74 -15.79 -13.83
CA PHE A 269 -1.72 -14.51 -14.54
C PHE A 269 -0.32 -13.99 -14.84
#